data_AF-K1SVY5-F1
#
_entry.id   AF-K1SVY5-F1
#
_cell.length_a   1.000
_cell.length_b   1.000
_cell.length_c   1.000
_cell.angle_alpha   90.00
_cell.angle_beta   90.00
_cell.angle_gamma   90.00
#
_symmetry.space_group_name_H-M   'P 1'
#
loop_
_entity.id
_entity.type
_entity.pdbx_description
1 polymer ?
#
loop_
_entity_poly.entity_id
_entity_poly.type
_entity_poly.pdbx_seq_one_letter_code
_entity_poly.pdbx_strand_id
1 'polypeptide(L)'
;DVDPGEAIIKEADLPAIEAKMAELAAKKEILVRQSIAKEDALKKFGERGETYKCELISELEDGHITTYTQGAFTDLCRGPHLTSTAPIKAIKLLSVAGAYWRGQEDRKQMTRIYGITFPKKKMLDEYLVMLEEAKKRDHRKIGKEMDLFMFTDMVGKGLPMWLPKGTALRIRLQDFLRRIQA
;
A
#
# COMPACT_ATOMS: atom_id res chain seq x y z
N ASP A 1 0.82 -6.75 0.29
CA ASP A 1 0.74 -7.17 1.71
C ASP A 1 1.65 -8.34 1.89
N VAL A 2 2.38 -8.34 2.99
CA VAL A 2 3.30 -9.42 3.36
C VAL A 2 2.86 -9.97 4.70
N ASP A 3 2.95 -11.29 4.84
CA ASP A 3 2.87 -11.95 6.13
C ASP A 3 4.32 -12.23 6.59
N PRO A 4 4.89 -11.41 7.47
CA PRO A 4 6.24 -11.62 7.99
C PRO A 4 6.31 -12.75 9.04
N GLY A 5 5.23 -13.50 9.27
CA GLY A 5 5.18 -14.53 10.30
C GLY A 5 5.11 -13.89 11.69
N GLU A 6 6.14 -14.12 12.50
CA GLU A 6 6.30 -13.51 13.83
C GLU A 6 7.07 -12.18 13.80
N ALA A 7 7.75 -11.88 12.69
CA ALA A 7 8.53 -10.65 12.57
C ALA A 7 7.62 -9.43 12.39
N ILE A 8 7.96 -8.30 13.00
CA ILE A 8 7.24 -7.03 12.82
C ILE A 8 8.11 -6.11 11.99
N ILE A 9 7.67 -5.80 10.77
CA ILE A 9 8.35 -4.82 9.92
C ILE A 9 7.96 -3.42 10.37
N LYS A 10 8.95 -2.61 10.72
CA LYS A 10 8.78 -1.22 11.15
C LYS A 10 9.32 -0.26 10.09
N GLU A 11 8.99 1.02 10.23
CA GLU A 11 9.53 2.07 9.34
C GLU A 11 11.08 2.13 9.36
N ALA A 12 11.69 1.76 10.49
CA ALA A 12 13.14 1.69 10.65
C ALA A 12 13.79 0.58 9.79
N ASP A 13 13.04 -0.44 9.37
CA ASP A 13 13.55 -1.54 8.54
C ASP A 13 13.50 -1.20 7.05
N LEU A 14 12.72 -0.18 6.66
CA LEU A 14 12.53 0.22 5.26
C LEU A 14 13.85 0.55 4.55
N PRO A 15 14.83 1.27 5.13
CA PRO A 15 16.10 1.54 4.47
C PRO A 15 16.88 0.27 4.12
N ALA A 16 16.84 -0.76 4.97
CA ALA A 16 17.50 -2.04 4.70
C ALA A 16 16.80 -2.79 3.55
N ILE A 17 15.47 -2.76 3.52
CA ILE A 17 14.67 -3.32 2.42
C ILE A 17 14.94 -2.57 1.11
N GLU A 18 14.96 -1.23 1.13
CA GLU A 18 15.31 -0.38 -0.03
C GLU A 18 16.69 -0.74 -0.59
N ALA A 19 17.70 -0.90 0.28
CA ALA A 19 19.04 -1.28 -0.13
C ALA A 19 19.05 -2.66 -0.81
N LYS A 20 18.30 -3.63 -0.26
CA LYS A 20 18.19 -4.96 -0.87
C LYS A 20 17.46 -4.92 -2.21
N MET A 21 16.42 -4.11 -2.33
CA MET A 21 15.71 -3.92 -3.61
C MET A 21 16.63 -3.31 -4.67
N ALA A 22 17.46 -2.33 -4.30
CA ALA A 22 18.44 -1.72 -5.20
C ALA A 22 19.51 -2.73 -5.66
N GLU A 23 20.00 -3.59 -4.75
CA GLU A 23 20.91 -4.69 -5.08
C GLU A 23 20.28 -5.65 -6.11
N LEU A 24 19.02 -6.06 -5.90
CA LEU A 24 18.30 -6.96 -6.81
C LEU A 24 18.02 -6.31 -8.17
N ALA A 25 17.69 -5.02 -8.19
CA ALA A 25 17.53 -4.27 -9.44
C ALA A 25 18.84 -4.18 -10.23
N ALA A 26 19.98 -4.04 -9.54
CA ALA A 26 21.29 -3.98 -10.18
C ALA A 26 21.72 -5.29 -10.86
N LYS A 27 21.12 -6.44 -10.49
CA LYS A 27 21.34 -7.73 -11.17
C LYS A 27 20.75 -7.79 -12.58
N LYS A 28 19.82 -6.90 -12.92
CA LYS A 28 19.19 -6.81 -14.25
C LYS A 28 18.57 -8.12 -14.72
N GLU A 29 17.97 -8.86 -13.79
CA GLU A 29 17.34 -10.15 -14.07
C GLU A 29 16.19 -9.98 -15.06
N ILE A 30 16.04 -10.95 -15.97
CA ILE A 30 14.94 -11.02 -16.93
C ILE A 30 13.70 -11.54 -16.20
N LEU A 31 12.55 -10.89 -16.44
CA LEU A 31 11.28 -11.37 -15.94
C LEU A 31 10.66 -12.33 -16.97
N VAL A 32 10.54 -13.60 -16.60
CA VAL A 32 9.97 -14.63 -17.46
C VAL A 32 8.52 -14.87 -17.06
N ARG A 33 7.59 -14.54 -17.97
CA ARG A 33 6.17 -14.86 -17.82
C ARG A 33 5.91 -16.30 -18.27
N GLN A 34 5.22 -17.08 -17.45
CA GLN A 34 4.82 -18.44 -17.78
C GLN A 34 3.34 -18.66 -17.44
N SER A 35 2.62 -19.33 -18.34
CA SER A 35 1.30 -19.88 -18.03
C SER A 35 1.48 -21.19 -17.27
N ILE A 36 0.63 -21.43 -16.28
CA ILE A 36 0.67 -22.64 -15.44
C ILE A 36 -0.77 -23.13 -15.22
N ALA A 37 -0.98 -24.44 -15.25
CA ALA A 37 -2.27 -25.02 -14.91
C ALA A 37 -2.58 -24.77 -13.44
N LYS A 38 -3.87 -24.69 -13.10
CA LYS A 38 -4.32 -24.45 -11.73
C LYS A 38 -3.77 -25.47 -10.73
N GLU A 39 -3.77 -26.75 -11.09
CA GLU A 39 -3.26 -27.84 -10.24
C GLU A 39 -1.76 -27.69 -9.95
N ASP A 40 -0.96 -27.41 -10.98
CA ASP A 40 0.48 -27.19 -10.84
C ASP A 40 0.79 -25.94 -10.03
N ALA A 41 -0.01 -24.87 -10.19
CA ALA A 41 0.14 -23.65 -9.41
C ALA A 41 -0.15 -23.92 -7.92
N LEU A 42 -1.25 -24.61 -7.61
CA LEU A 42 -1.59 -25.00 -6.23
C LEU A 42 -0.49 -25.86 -5.60
N LYS A 43 0.05 -26.82 -6.35
CA LYS A 43 1.18 -27.64 -5.87
C LYS A 43 2.42 -26.79 -5.61
N LYS A 44 2.84 -25.96 -6.58
CA LYS A 44 4.04 -25.14 -6.49
C LYS A 44 4.01 -24.14 -5.34
N PHE A 45 2.88 -23.46 -5.12
CA PHE A 45 2.73 -22.51 -4.02
C PHE A 45 2.42 -23.19 -2.68
N GLY A 46 1.76 -24.35 -2.71
CA GLY A 46 1.51 -25.18 -1.53
C GLY A 46 2.78 -25.77 -0.93
N GLU A 47 3.69 -26.30 -1.75
CA GLU A 47 5.01 -26.81 -1.33
C GLU A 47 5.88 -25.70 -0.71
N ARG A 48 5.64 -24.43 -1.10
CA ARG A 48 6.31 -23.24 -0.54
C ARG A 48 5.63 -22.69 0.71
N GLY A 49 4.53 -23.28 1.16
CA GLY A 49 3.76 -22.82 2.33
C GLY A 49 3.01 -21.50 2.10
N GLU A 50 2.78 -21.08 0.85
CA GLU A 50 2.15 -19.80 0.52
C GLU A 50 0.62 -19.89 0.52
N THR A 51 0.04 -20.10 1.71
CA THR A 51 -1.40 -20.34 1.93
C THR A 51 -2.31 -19.31 1.25
N TYR A 52 -2.00 -18.02 1.38
CA TYR A 52 -2.77 -16.93 0.77
C TYR A 52 -2.82 -16.98 -0.76
N LYS A 53 -1.73 -17.42 -1.41
CA LYS A 53 -1.72 -17.58 -2.87
C LYS A 53 -2.50 -18.80 -3.29
N CYS A 54 -2.45 -19.89 -2.53
CA CYS A 54 -3.28 -21.07 -2.78
C CYS A 54 -4.78 -20.75 -2.67
N GLU A 55 -5.19 -19.95 -1.67
CA GLU A 55 -6.57 -19.44 -1.58
C GLU A 55 -6.94 -18.64 -2.84
N LEU A 56 -6.07 -17.71 -3.26
CA LEU A 56 -6.34 -16.88 -4.44
C LEU A 56 -6.46 -17.74 -5.71
N ILE A 57 -5.55 -18.69 -5.92
CA ILE A 57 -5.55 -19.59 -7.07
C ILE A 57 -6.82 -20.46 -7.08
N SER A 58 -7.28 -20.91 -5.92
CA SER A 58 -8.48 -21.76 -5.81
C SER A 58 -9.73 -21.07 -6.34
N GLU A 59 -9.79 -19.74 -6.27
CA GLU A 59 -10.90 -18.93 -6.79
C GLU A 59 -10.75 -18.53 -8.26
N LEU A 60 -9.57 -18.73 -8.86
CA LEU A 60 -9.34 -18.41 -10.27
C LEU A 60 -9.83 -19.52 -11.20
N GLU A 61 -10.29 -19.13 -12.39
CA GLU A 61 -10.56 -20.05 -13.48
C GLU A 61 -9.24 -20.58 -14.07
N ASP A 62 -9.25 -21.87 -14.43
CA ASP A 62 -8.08 -22.51 -15.03
C ASP A 62 -7.81 -21.97 -16.45
N GLY A 63 -6.56 -22.06 -16.91
CA GLY A 63 -6.13 -21.56 -18.22
C GLY A 63 -5.77 -20.08 -18.27
N HIS A 64 -6.11 -19.29 -17.25
CA HIS A 64 -5.75 -17.86 -17.16
C HIS A 64 -4.68 -17.54 -16.11
N ILE A 65 -4.11 -18.57 -15.48
CA ILE A 65 -3.15 -18.40 -14.39
C ILE A 65 -1.75 -18.21 -14.97
N THR A 66 -1.12 -17.09 -14.60
CA THR A 66 0.26 -16.79 -15.00
C THR A 66 1.15 -16.51 -13.79
N THR A 67 2.42 -16.86 -13.95
CA THR A 67 3.48 -16.57 -12.98
C THR A 67 4.57 -15.75 -13.65
N TYR A 68 5.26 -14.95 -12.85
CA TYR A 68 6.45 -14.21 -13.25
C TYR A 68 7.63 -14.67 -12.41
N THR A 69 8.69 -15.11 -13.08
CA THR A 69 9.94 -15.52 -12.43
C THR A 69 11.02 -14.49 -12.70
N GLN A 70 11.67 -14.01 -11.64
CA GLN A 70 12.86 -13.17 -11.66
C GLN A 70 13.95 -13.84 -10.81
N GLY A 71 15.02 -14.31 -11.45
CA GLY A 71 16.09 -15.04 -10.77
C GLY A 71 15.56 -16.23 -9.97
N ALA A 72 15.74 -16.17 -8.65
CA ALA A 72 15.28 -17.22 -7.72
C ALA A 72 13.84 -17.04 -7.20
N PHE A 73 13.15 -15.97 -7.60
CA PHE A 73 11.82 -15.63 -7.08
C PHE A 73 10.75 -15.80 -8.16
N THR A 74 9.77 -16.65 -7.90
CA THR A 74 8.55 -16.78 -8.73
C THR A 74 7.34 -16.27 -7.96
N ASP A 75 6.54 -15.43 -8.60
CA ASP A 75 5.30 -14.88 -8.06
C ASP A 75 4.08 -15.13 -8.96
N LEU A 76 2.91 -15.16 -8.34
CA LEU A 76 1.61 -15.29 -9.02
C LEU A 76 1.11 -13.89 -9.40
N CYS A 77 1.05 -13.59 -10.68
CA CYS A 77 0.52 -12.30 -11.14
C CYS A 77 0.00 -12.39 -12.57
N ARG A 78 -1.04 -11.62 -12.88
CA ARG A 78 -1.58 -11.47 -14.24
C ARG A 78 -0.70 -10.54 -15.10
N GLY A 79 -0.08 -9.54 -14.49
CA GLY A 79 0.74 -8.52 -15.16
C GLY A 79 -0.08 -7.47 -15.93
N PRO A 80 0.56 -6.70 -16.83
CA PRO A 80 1.93 -6.87 -17.34
C PRO A 80 3.02 -6.42 -16.36
N HIS A 81 4.23 -6.99 -16.51
CA HIS A 81 5.46 -6.55 -15.84
C HIS A 81 6.47 -5.96 -16.84
N LEU A 82 7.53 -5.36 -16.32
CA LEU A 82 8.72 -5.01 -17.10
C LEU A 82 9.40 -6.27 -17.65
N THR A 83 10.18 -6.12 -18.73
CA THR A 83 10.94 -7.22 -19.33
C THR A 83 12.16 -7.64 -18.51
N SER A 84 12.72 -6.72 -17.72
CA SER A 84 13.82 -6.96 -16.79
C SER A 84 13.75 -6.01 -15.60
N THR A 85 14.51 -6.27 -14.55
CA THR A 85 14.63 -5.37 -13.39
C THR A 85 15.51 -4.14 -13.66
N ALA A 86 16.23 -4.11 -14.79
CA ALA A 86 17.17 -3.03 -15.14
C ALA A 86 16.58 -1.60 -15.18
N PRO A 87 15.32 -1.37 -15.60
CA PRO A 87 14.73 -0.04 -15.61
C PRO A 87 14.39 0.50 -14.21
N ILE A 88 14.36 -0.37 -13.19
CA ILE A 88 14.03 0.00 -11.81
C ILE A 88 15.25 0.72 -11.22
N LYS A 89 15.10 2.00 -10.87
CA LYS A 89 16.20 2.83 -10.37
C LYS A 89 15.86 3.52 -9.06
N ALA A 90 15.09 4.60 -9.11
CA ALA A 90 14.84 5.43 -7.94
C ALA A 90 13.69 4.85 -7.12
N ILE A 91 14.00 3.96 -6.18
CA ILE A 91 13.05 3.26 -5.30
C ILE A 91 12.93 4.02 -3.98
N LYS A 92 11.70 4.13 -3.45
CA LYS A 92 11.44 4.62 -2.10
C LYS A 92 10.25 3.89 -1.47
N LEU A 93 10.43 3.40 -0.24
CA LEU A 93 9.35 2.92 0.61
C LEU A 93 8.84 4.10 1.45
N LEU A 94 7.52 4.24 1.54
CA LEU A 94 6.83 5.42 2.07
C LEU A 94 6.30 5.21 3.48
N SER A 95 5.63 4.10 3.73
CA SER A 95 4.98 3.83 5.02
C SER A 95 4.68 2.34 5.20
N VAL A 96 4.48 1.95 6.45
CA VAL A 96 4.00 0.64 6.85
C VAL A 96 2.60 0.78 7.45
N ALA A 97 1.67 -0.06 7.03
CA ALA A 97 0.31 -0.11 7.56
C ALA A 97 -0.09 -1.55 7.88
N GLY A 98 -1.00 -1.72 8.83
CA GLY A 98 -1.70 -3.00 9.02
C GLY A 98 -2.78 -3.17 7.97
N ALA A 99 -2.91 -4.38 7.42
CA ALA A 99 -4.00 -4.76 6.53
C ALA A 99 -4.57 -6.11 6.97
N TYR A 100 -5.82 -6.38 6.65
CA TYR A 100 -6.43 -7.68 6.88
C TYR A 100 -6.67 -8.37 5.54
N TRP A 101 -6.42 -9.67 5.50
CA TRP A 101 -6.70 -10.46 4.30
C TRP A 101 -8.19 -10.35 3.93
N ARG A 102 -8.50 -9.96 2.69
CA ARG A 102 -9.86 -9.65 2.22
C ARG A 102 -10.63 -8.59 3.04
N GLY A 103 -9.92 -7.80 3.85
CA GLY A 103 -10.56 -6.84 4.77
C GLY A 103 -11.32 -7.50 5.92
N GLN A 104 -11.08 -8.78 6.18
CA GLN A 104 -11.74 -9.55 7.24
C GLN A 104 -10.92 -9.46 8.54
N GLU A 105 -11.42 -8.70 9.51
CA GLU A 105 -10.71 -8.39 10.78
C GLU A 105 -10.48 -9.61 11.69
N ASP A 106 -11.26 -10.68 11.51
CA ASP A 106 -11.12 -11.97 12.19
C ASP A 106 -9.93 -12.79 11.68
N ARG A 107 -9.38 -12.44 10.51
CA ARG A 107 -8.20 -13.09 9.96
C ARG A 107 -6.90 -12.48 10.46
N LYS A 108 -5.80 -13.21 10.28
CA LYS A 108 -4.45 -12.76 10.63
C LYS A 108 -4.15 -11.39 9.98
N GLN A 109 -3.67 -10.46 10.81
CA GLN A 109 -3.23 -9.14 10.36
C GLN A 109 -1.95 -9.28 9.53
N MET A 110 -1.98 -8.73 8.32
CA MET A 110 -0.86 -8.64 7.40
C MET A 110 -0.19 -7.27 7.50
N THR A 111 1.07 -7.19 7.05
CA THR A 111 1.79 -5.93 6.95
C THR A 111 1.75 -5.42 5.51
N ARG A 112 1.21 -4.22 5.29
CA ARG A 112 1.22 -3.53 4.00
C ARG A 112 2.36 -2.53 3.98
N ILE A 113 3.28 -2.70 3.04
CA ILE A 113 4.38 -1.76 2.79
C ILE A 113 4.03 -0.95 1.54
N TYR A 114 3.93 0.37 1.68
CA TYR A 114 3.75 1.28 0.57
C TYR A 114 5.11 1.69 0.01
N GLY A 115 5.23 1.76 -1.30
CA GLY A 115 6.44 2.20 -1.97
C GLY A 115 6.15 2.72 -3.36
N ILE A 116 7.11 3.45 -3.90
CA ILE A 116 7.08 4.04 -5.23
C ILE A 116 8.45 3.91 -5.89
N THR A 117 8.46 3.86 -7.22
CA THR A 117 9.70 3.85 -8.00
C THR A 117 9.58 4.75 -9.22
N PHE A 118 10.67 5.42 -9.58
CA PHE A 118 10.77 6.24 -10.79
C PHE A 118 12.00 5.88 -11.64
N PRO A 119 11.94 6.08 -12.97
CA PRO A 119 13.09 5.87 -13.85
C PRO A 119 14.26 6.83 -13.58
N LYS A 120 14.00 8.02 -13.00
CA LYS A 120 15.00 9.05 -12.70
C LYS A 120 14.87 9.53 -11.27
N LYS A 121 16.01 9.74 -10.59
CA LYS A 121 16.06 10.24 -9.21
C LYS A 121 15.34 11.59 -9.05
N LYS A 122 15.53 12.52 -10.00
CA LYS A 122 14.87 13.83 -9.98
C LYS A 122 13.34 13.74 -9.85
N MET A 123 12.70 12.79 -10.53
CA MET A 123 11.25 12.61 -10.46
C MET A 123 10.80 12.11 -9.08
N LEU A 124 11.61 11.23 -8.47
CA LEU A 124 11.36 10.79 -7.11
C LEU A 124 11.47 11.96 -6.13
N ASP A 125 12.53 12.77 -6.24
CA ASP A 125 12.74 13.92 -5.36
C ASP A 125 11.58 14.94 -5.48
N GLU A 126 11.15 15.26 -6.70
CA GLU A 126 9.98 16.11 -6.96
C GLU A 126 8.69 15.53 -6.35
N TYR A 127 8.47 14.22 -6.47
CA TYR A 127 7.32 13.55 -5.88
C TYR A 127 7.34 13.57 -4.35
N LEU A 128 8.51 13.41 -3.73
CA LEU A 128 8.64 13.49 -2.28
C LEU A 128 8.37 14.91 -1.76
N VAL A 129 8.83 15.94 -2.47
CA VAL A 129 8.48 17.33 -2.15
C VAL A 129 6.96 17.54 -2.23
N MET A 130 6.31 17.02 -3.27
CA MET A 130 4.85 17.09 -3.41
C MET A 130 4.12 16.40 -2.25
N LEU A 131 4.59 15.23 -1.80
CA LEU A 131 4.01 14.53 -0.66
C LEU A 131 4.16 15.30 0.64
N GLU A 132 5.30 15.94 0.88
CA GLU A 132 5.50 16.79 2.07
C GLU A 132 4.58 18.03 2.04
N GLU A 133 4.41 18.65 0.87
CA GLU A 133 3.45 19.75 0.70
C GLU A 133 1.99 19.29 0.93
N ALA A 134 1.63 18.09 0.47
CA ALA A 134 0.31 17.52 0.73
C ALA A 134 0.08 17.24 2.22
N LYS A 135 1.08 16.71 2.94
CA LYS A 135 1.01 16.48 4.39
C LYS A 135 0.82 17.77 5.19
N LYS A 136 1.42 18.89 4.75
CA LYS A 136 1.19 20.21 5.38
C LYS A 136 -0.26 20.67 5.24
N ARG A 137 -0.97 20.22 4.20
CA ARG A 137 -2.35 20.60 3.90
C ARG A 137 -3.39 19.58 4.37
N ASP A 138 -2.98 18.62 5.19
CA ASP A 138 -3.88 17.63 5.75
C ASP A 138 -4.87 18.30 6.71
N HIS A 139 -6.17 18.15 6.44
CA HIS A 139 -7.23 18.72 7.26
C HIS A 139 -7.18 18.25 8.72
N ARG A 140 -6.59 17.08 9.02
CA ARG A 140 -6.41 16.57 10.39
C ARG A 140 -5.34 17.38 11.13
N LYS A 141 -4.27 17.76 10.41
CA LYS A 141 -3.20 18.61 10.96
C LYS A 141 -3.71 20.03 11.15
N ILE A 142 -4.24 20.64 10.08
CA ILE A 142 -4.76 22.01 10.11
C ILE A 142 -5.93 22.12 11.10
N GLY A 143 -6.84 21.16 11.10
CA GLY A 143 -7.99 21.14 12.00
C GLY A 143 -7.60 21.09 13.47
N LYS A 144 -6.50 20.40 13.80
CA LYS A 144 -5.91 20.40 15.14
C LYS A 144 -5.19 21.72 15.44
N GLU A 145 -4.35 22.23 14.54
CA GLU A 145 -3.61 23.49 14.71
C GLU A 145 -4.52 24.72 14.84
N MET A 146 -5.70 24.69 14.20
CA MET A 146 -6.67 25.78 14.22
C MET A 146 -7.81 25.59 15.23
N ASP A 147 -7.78 24.54 16.06
CA ASP A 147 -8.86 24.17 16.99
C ASP A 147 -10.24 24.09 16.32
N LEU A 148 -10.35 23.41 15.17
CA LEU A 148 -11.62 23.27 14.45
C LEU A 148 -12.41 22.05 14.94
N PHE A 149 -11.74 20.92 15.14
CA PHE A 149 -12.35 19.70 15.64
C PHE A 149 -11.33 18.87 16.40
N MET A 150 -11.82 17.95 17.21
CA MET A 150 -10.99 16.97 17.90
C MET A 150 -11.65 15.60 17.90
N PHE A 151 -10.81 14.57 18.03
CA PHE A 151 -11.24 13.21 18.28
C PHE A 151 -10.79 12.81 19.69
N THR A 152 -11.64 12.05 20.38
CA THR A 152 -11.32 11.49 21.70
C THR A 152 -11.84 10.06 21.76
N ASP A 153 -11.04 9.16 22.31
CA ASP A 153 -11.40 7.74 22.44
C ASP A 153 -12.63 7.55 23.33
N MET A 154 -12.88 8.48 24.27
CA MET A 154 -14.05 8.45 25.17
C MET A 154 -15.39 8.59 24.44
N VAL A 155 -15.41 9.31 23.31
CA VAL A 155 -16.64 9.55 22.53
C VAL A 155 -16.81 8.48 21.44
N GLY A 156 -15.70 7.96 20.92
CA GLY A 156 -15.68 6.88 19.92
C GLY A 156 -14.97 7.28 18.63
N LYS A 157 -14.45 6.25 17.93
CA LYS A 157 -13.74 6.43 16.66
C LYS A 157 -14.71 6.88 15.57
N GLY A 158 -14.29 7.87 14.76
CA GLY A 158 -15.10 8.39 13.66
C GLY A 158 -16.15 9.43 14.06
N LEU A 159 -16.24 9.80 15.35
CA LEU A 159 -17.15 10.83 15.85
C LEU A 159 -16.38 12.12 16.20
N PRO A 160 -16.20 13.05 15.24
CA PRO A 160 -15.49 14.30 15.51
C PRO A 160 -16.32 15.23 16.39
N MET A 161 -15.69 15.77 17.43
CA MET A 161 -16.25 16.87 18.21
C MET A 161 -15.86 18.20 17.58
N TRP A 162 -16.86 18.99 17.18
CA TRP A 162 -16.65 20.32 16.63
C TRP A 162 -16.36 21.32 17.75
N LEU A 163 -15.18 21.94 17.69
CA LEU A 163 -14.77 22.99 18.63
C LEU A 163 -15.42 24.33 18.22
N PRO A 164 -15.44 25.35 19.09
CA PRO A 164 -16.18 26.60 18.82
C PRO A 164 -15.88 27.24 17.45
N LYS A 165 -14.60 27.26 17.02
CA LYS A 165 -14.19 27.78 15.71
C LYS A 165 -14.71 26.93 14.55
N GLY A 166 -14.62 25.60 14.67
CA GLY A 166 -15.14 24.68 13.64
C GLY A 166 -16.67 24.71 13.56
N THR A 167 -17.36 24.83 14.69
CA THR A 167 -18.81 25.01 14.75
C THR A 167 -19.23 26.30 14.04
N ALA A 168 -18.54 27.42 14.28
CA ALA A 168 -18.81 28.67 13.59
C ALA A 168 -18.61 28.56 12.05
N LEU A 169 -17.55 27.87 11.62
CA LEU A 169 -17.32 27.59 10.19
C LEU A 169 -18.45 26.76 9.58
N ARG A 170 -18.84 25.68 10.28
CA ARG A 170 -19.92 24.78 9.85
C ARG A 170 -21.26 25.51 9.74
N ILE A 171 -21.62 26.35 10.71
CA ILE A 171 -22.87 27.14 10.70
C ILE A 171 -22.89 28.06 9.48
N ARG A 172 -21.79 28.79 9.21
CA ARG A 172 -21.71 29.68 8.03
C ARG A 172 -21.93 28.92 6.71
N LEU A 173 -21.36 27.73 6.58
CA LEU A 173 -21.56 26.88 5.40
C LEU A 173 -23.01 26.39 5.29
N GLN A 174 -23.62 25.98 6.41
CA GLN A 174 -25.02 25.55 6.45
C GLN A 174 -25.97 26.68 6.08
N ASP A 175 -25.76 27.88 6.60
CA ASP A 175 -26.58 29.05 6.29
C ASP A 175 -26.46 29.47 4.83
N PHE A 176 -25.25 29.39 4.27
CA PHE A 176 -25.03 29.60 2.83
C PHE A 176 -25.80 28.60 1.98
N LEU A 177 -25.74 27.30 2.30
CA LEU A 177 -26.48 26.27 1.57
C LEU A 177 -27.99 26.46 1.66
N ARG A 178 -28.52 26.80 2.85
CA ARG A 178 -29.94 27.09 3.05
C ARG A 178 -30.43 28.24 2.17
N ARG A 179 -29.61 29.29 1.98
CA ARG A 179 -29.95 30.44 1.12
C ARG A 179 -30.00 30.08 -0.36
N ILE A 180 -29.23 29.10 -0.82
CA ILE A 180 -29.22 28.65 -2.22
C ILE A 180 -30.39 27.71 -2.51
N GLN A 181 -30.83 26.95 -1.51
CA GLN A 181 -31.93 25.98 -1.65
C GLN A 181 -33.32 26.59 -1.46
N ALA A 182 -33.39 27.83 -0.96
CA ALA A 182 -34.61 28.62 -0.82
C ALA A 182 -34.87 29.45 -2.08
#